data_AF-A0A1I4FM50-F1
#
_entry.id   AF-A0A1I4FM50-F1
#
_cell.length_a   1.000
_cell.length_b   1.000
_cell.length_c   1.000
_cell.angle_alpha   90.00
_cell.angle_beta   90.00
_cell.angle_gamma   90.00
#
_symmetry.space_group_name_H-M   'P 1'
#
loop_
_entity.id
_entity.type
_entity.pdbx_description
1 polymer ?
#
loop_
_entity_poly.entity_id
_entity_poly.type
_entity_poly.pdbx_seq_one_letter_code
_entity_poly.pdbx_strand_id
1 'polypeptide(L)'
;MSFIDDLRKWSRRKKLLSVVVISCIGIIIIAMVIGSFFPYKNTSTITGEIGSNSTEVTKVWDEGTYKIGSDLPPGEYRFIQTSNFGGSVIRYSDSSMELDSIISNDSTSYKGSIVYVLVNEGEYLKIEGGRIFLFYVQ
;
A
#
# COMPACT_ATOMS: atom_id res chain seq x y z
N MET A 1 57.91 -11.96 -13.37
CA MET A 1 56.56 -11.40 -13.13
C MET A 1 55.94 -12.13 -11.96
N SER A 2 55.46 -11.41 -10.93
CA SER A 2 54.79 -12.03 -9.79
C SER A 2 53.30 -12.24 -10.12
N PHE A 3 52.74 -13.38 -9.70
CA PHE A 3 51.32 -13.72 -9.85
C PHE A 3 50.39 -12.62 -9.28
N ILE A 4 50.88 -11.88 -8.27
CA ILE A 4 50.16 -10.80 -7.60
C ILE A 4 50.04 -9.55 -8.50
N ASP A 5 51.00 -9.31 -9.40
CA ASP A 5 50.97 -8.16 -10.32
C ASP A 5 49.92 -8.35 -11.43
N ASP A 6 49.77 -9.57 -11.93
CA ASP A 6 48.75 -9.90 -12.94
C ASP A 6 47.33 -9.86 -12.36
N LEU A 7 47.16 -10.31 -11.12
CA LEU A 7 45.88 -10.20 -10.39
C LEU A 7 45.47 -8.74 -10.18
N ARG A 8 46.42 -7.86 -9.84
CA ARG A 8 46.17 -6.43 -9.63
C ARG A 8 45.81 -5.71 -10.94
N LYS A 9 46.35 -6.15 -12.07
CA LYS A 9 46.08 -5.59 -13.41
C LYS A 9 44.74 -6.09 -13.98
N TRP A 10 44.39 -7.34 -13.74
CA TRP A 10 43.10 -7.96 -14.08
C TRP A 10 41.93 -7.31 -13.34
N SER A 11 42.12 -7.02 -12.05
CA SER A 11 41.11 -6.39 -11.20
C SER A 11 40.67 -5.00 -11.69
N ARG A 12 41.59 -4.16 -12.18
CA ARG A 12 41.23 -2.79 -12.64
C ARG A 12 40.52 -2.76 -13.99
N ARG A 13 40.87 -3.64 -14.93
CA ARG A 13 40.22 -3.70 -16.26
C ARG A 13 38.85 -4.40 -16.24
N LYS A 14 38.63 -5.32 -15.29
CA LYS A 14 37.37 -6.07 -15.17
C LYS A 14 36.36 -5.51 -14.16
N LYS A 15 36.75 -4.57 -13.29
CA LYS A 15 35.81 -3.89 -12.37
C LYS A 15 34.71 -3.12 -13.10
N LEU A 16 35.01 -2.48 -14.23
CA LEU A 16 34.00 -1.77 -15.03
C LEU A 16 33.02 -2.71 -15.75
N LEU A 17 33.49 -3.86 -16.26
CA LEU A 17 32.64 -4.83 -16.99
C LEU A 17 31.86 -5.76 -16.03
N SER A 18 32.45 -6.13 -14.89
CA SER A 18 31.83 -7.03 -13.91
C SER A 18 30.70 -6.34 -13.13
N VAL A 19 30.82 -5.06 -12.78
CA VAL A 19 29.76 -4.31 -12.07
C VAL A 19 28.53 -4.12 -12.96
N VAL A 20 28.71 -3.90 -14.26
CA VAL A 20 27.60 -3.73 -15.21
C VAL A 20 26.89 -5.07 -15.48
N VAL A 21 27.62 -6.18 -15.63
CA VAL A 21 27.02 -7.50 -15.90
C VAL A 21 26.33 -8.09 -14.67
N ILE A 22 26.88 -7.88 -13.46
CA ILE A 22 26.25 -8.34 -12.20
C ILE A 22 25.00 -7.51 -11.86
N SER A 23 24.98 -6.21 -12.20
CA SER A 23 23.78 -5.36 -12.08
C SER A 23 22.64 -5.81 -13.01
N CYS A 24 22.94 -6.11 -14.28
CA CYS A 24 21.91 -6.57 -15.23
C CYS A 24 21.33 -7.95 -14.87
N ILE A 25 22.12 -8.88 -14.34
CA ILE A 25 21.65 -10.22 -13.98
C ILE A 25 20.81 -10.19 -12.68
N GLY A 26 21.15 -9.32 -11.72
CA GLY A 26 20.34 -9.12 -10.51
C GLY A 26 18.95 -8.52 -10.78
N ILE A 27 18.82 -7.68 -11.80
CA ILE A 27 17.54 -7.08 -12.20
C ILE A 27 16.64 -8.08 -12.94
N ILE A 28 17.21 -9.05 -13.68
CA ILE A 28 16.43 -10.03 -14.47
C ILE A 28 15.77 -11.11 -13.59
N ILE A 29 16.32 -11.41 -12.41
CA ILE A 29 15.75 -12.45 -11.52
C ILE A 29 14.58 -11.91 -10.67
N ILE A 30 14.52 -10.60 -10.39
CA ILE A 30 13.42 -9.99 -9.62
C ILE A 30 12.15 -9.82 -10.49
N ALA A 31 12.29 -9.75 -11.82
CA ALA A 31 11.18 -9.55 -12.74
C ALA A 31 10.35 -10.83 -13.05
N MET A 32 10.83 -12.03 -12.68
CA MET A 32 10.10 -13.28 -12.92
C MET A 32 9.14 -13.70 -11.79
N VAL A 33 9.05 -12.94 -10.69
CA VAL A 33 8.06 -13.18 -9.62
C VAL A 33 6.86 -12.22 -9.70
N ILE A 34 6.90 -11.21 -10.59
CA ILE A 34 5.83 -10.21 -10.71
C ILE A 34 4.94 -10.54 -11.90
N GLY A 35 4.21 -11.65 -11.79
CA GLY A 35 3.08 -11.99 -12.65
C GLY A 35 1.82 -11.15 -12.38
N SER A 36 1.97 -9.82 -12.24
CA SER A 36 0.86 -8.95 -11.83
C SER A 36 0.89 -7.61 -12.57
N PHE A 37 0.62 -7.64 -13.88
CA PHE A 37 0.17 -6.46 -14.61
C PHE A 37 -1.11 -6.80 -15.39
N PHE A 38 -2.25 -6.79 -14.70
CA PHE A 38 -3.57 -6.79 -15.32
C PHE A 38 -4.27 -5.45 -15.01
N PRO A 39 -4.58 -4.61 -16.01
CA PRO A 39 -5.47 -3.48 -15.85
C PRO A 39 -6.92 -3.97 -15.93
N TYR A 40 -7.67 -3.95 -14.81
CA TYR A 40 -9.12 -4.16 -14.86
C TYR A 40 -9.81 -2.85 -15.22
N LYS A 41 -10.49 -2.82 -16.36
CA LYS A 41 -11.49 -1.80 -16.71
C LYS A 41 -12.87 -2.35 -16.34
N ASN A 42 -13.52 -1.82 -15.31
CA ASN A 42 -14.98 -1.92 -15.18
C ASN A 42 -15.63 -0.65 -15.71
N THR A 43 -16.02 -0.69 -16.97
CA THR A 43 -17.17 0.07 -17.45
C THR A 43 -18.37 -0.87 -17.37
N SER A 44 -19.26 -0.66 -16.40
CA SER A 44 -20.54 -1.36 -16.35
C SER A 44 -21.67 -0.35 -16.29
N THR A 45 -22.25 -0.12 -17.45
CA THR A 45 -23.59 0.41 -17.67
C THR A 45 -24.59 -0.46 -16.89
N ILE A 46 -25.37 0.15 -16.00
CA ILE A 46 -26.40 -0.54 -15.22
C ILE A 46 -27.73 -0.46 -15.97
N THR A 47 -28.28 -1.61 -16.36
CA THR A 47 -29.71 -1.79 -16.58
C THR A 47 -30.09 -3.22 -16.17
N GLY A 48 -30.94 -3.33 -15.16
CA GLY A 48 -31.99 -4.34 -15.03
C GLY A 48 -31.63 -5.82 -14.78
N GLU A 49 -32.05 -6.27 -13.60
CA GLU A 49 -32.58 -7.61 -13.25
C GLU A 49 -31.68 -8.66 -12.55
N ILE A 50 -32.32 -9.30 -11.57
CA ILE A 50 -31.78 -10.08 -10.45
C ILE A 50 -31.40 -11.49 -10.91
N GLY A 51 -30.14 -11.86 -10.71
CA GLY A 51 -29.64 -13.23 -10.84
C GLY A 51 -28.40 -13.39 -9.97
N SER A 52 -28.42 -14.40 -9.09
CA SER A 52 -27.36 -14.72 -8.12
C SER A 52 -25.96 -14.69 -8.73
N ASN A 53 -25.17 -13.70 -8.32
CA ASN A 53 -23.71 -13.71 -8.32
C ASN A 53 -23.28 -12.78 -7.19
N SER A 54 -22.49 -13.32 -6.26
CA SER A 54 -21.95 -12.63 -5.09
C SER A 54 -21.18 -11.38 -5.50
N THR A 55 -21.89 -10.26 -5.62
CA THR A 55 -21.29 -8.94 -5.60
C THR A 55 -21.09 -8.65 -4.13
N GLU A 56 -19.92 -8.96 -3.62
CA GLU A 56 -19.48 -8.46 -2.33
C GLU A 56 -19.56 -6.94 -2.44
N VAL A 57 -20.62 -6.34 -1.89
CA VAL A 57 -20.72 -4.90 -1.80
C VAL A 57 -19.69 -4.51 -0.75
N THR A 58 -18.45 -4.36 -1.18
CA THR A 58 -17.38 -3.86 -0.33
C THR A 58 -17.80 -2.46 0.10
N LYS A 59 -18.23 -2.33 1.35
CA LYS A 59 -18.63 -1.04 1.89
C LYS A 59 -17.43 -0.10 1.83
N VAL A 60 -17.68 1.11 1.34
CA VAL A 60 -16.67 2.16 1.13
C VAL A 60 -17.01 3.31 2.03
N TRP A 61 -15.98 3.89 2.66
CA TRP A 61 -16.12 5.11 3.44
C TRP A 61 -15.11 6.14 2.93
N ASP A 62 -15.59 7.36 2.70
CA ASP A 62 -14.78 8.50 2.29
C ASP A 62 -14.05 9.12 3.47
N GLU A 63 -13.33 10.22 3.24
CA GLU A 63 -12.62 10.95 4.28
C GLU A 63 -13.51 11.39 5.46
N GLY A 64 -12.93 11.42 6.65
CA GLY A 64 -13.64 11.71 7.89
C GLY A 64 -12.98 11.11 9.12
N THR A 65 -13.63 11.27 10.26
CA THR A 65 -13.23 10.62 11.51
C THR A 65 -14.34 9.68 11.98
N TYR A 66 -13.95 8.46 12.35
CA TYR A 66 -14.85 7.37 12.67
C TYR A 66 -14.51 6.76 14.02
N LYS A 67 -15.52 6.51 14.84
CA LYS A 67 -15.38 5.72 16.07
C LYS A 67 -15.53 4.24 15.77
N ILE A 68 -14.54 3.44 16.17
CA ILE A 68 -14.54 1.99 15.95
C ILE A 68 -15.42 1.30 17.00
N GLY A 69 -16.28 0.40 16.54
CA GLY A 69 -17.37 -0.21 17.31
C GLY A 69 -18.70 0.55 17.25
N SER A 70 -18.73 1.76 16.66
CA SER A 70 -19.95 2.56 16.47
C SER A 70 -20.19 2.88 15.00
N ASP A 71 -19.27 3.65 14.39
CA ASP A 71 -19.41 4.10 13.00
C ASP A 71 -18.86 3.05 12.02
N LEU A 72 -17.79 2.39 12.45
CA LEU A 72 -17.06 1.35 11.72
C LEU A 72 -16.89 0.11 12.60
N PRO A 73 -17.08 -1.13 12.10
CA PRO A 73 -16.71 -2.32 12.84
C PRO A 73 -15.19 -2.39 13.06
N PRO A 74 -14.72 -3.02 14.16
CA PRO A 74 -13.30 -3.35 14.34
C PRO A 74 -12.85 -4.33 13.25
N GLY A 75 -11.59 -4.18 12.79
CA GLY A 75 -11.11 -4.93 11.65
C GLY A 75 -9.90 -4.33 10.96
N GLU A 76 -9.54 -4.92 9.83
CA GLU A 76 -8.52 -4.44 8.93
C GLU A 76 -9.17 -3.70 7.74
N TYR A 77 -8.70 -2.49 7.48
CA TYR A 77 -9.14 -1.65 6.39
C TYR A 77 -8.02 -1.41 5.40
N ARG A 78 -8.37 -1.39 4.13
CA ARG A 78 -7.51 -0.94 3.04
C ARG A 78 -7.84 0.51 2.71
N PHE A 79 -6.93 1.42 2.99
CA PHE A 79 -6.97 2.81 2.53
C PHE A 79 -6.42 2.93 1.10
N ILE A 80 -7.05 3.77 0.28
CA ILE A 80 -6.55 4.16 -1.04
C ILE A 80 -6.57 5.69 -1.14
N GLN A 81 -5.40 6.29 -1.39
CA GLN A 81 -5.30 7.73 -1.63
C GLN A 81 -6.01 8.08 -2.94
N THR A 82 -6.97 9.01 -2.88
CA THR A 82 -7.68 9.51 -4.06
C THR A 82 -7.34 10.96 -4.40
N SER A 83 -6.84 11.71 -3.43
CA SER A 83 -6.36 13.07 -3.59
C SER A 83 -5.02 13.11 -4.36
N ASN A 84 -4.75 14.21 -5.05
CA ASN A 84 -3.46 14.49 -5.66
C ASN A 84 -2.47 15.16 -4.69
N PHE A 85 -2.92 15.55 -3.49
CA PHE A 85 -2.14 16.34 -2.52
C PHE A 85 -1.58 15.51 -1.36
N GLY A 86 -1.66 14.18 -1.47
CA GLY A 86 -1.35 13.25 -0.38
C GLY A 86 -2.60 12.75 0.33
N GLY A 87 -2.40 11.81 1.24
CA GLY A 87 -3.44 11.28 2.11
C GLY A 87 -2.87 10.82 3.45
N SER A 88 -3.71 10.78 4.48
CA SER A 88 -3.33 10.41 5.84
C SER A 88 -4.32 9.40 6.42
N VAL A 89 -3.80 8.51 7.26
CA VAL A 89 -4.56 7.55 8.06
C VAL A 89 -4.02 7.62 9.49
N ILE A 90 -4.82 8.14 10.41
CA ILE A 90 -4.41 8.38 11.79
C ILE A 90 -5.32 7.61 12.73
N ARG A 91 -4.73 6.85 13.65
CA ARG A 91 -5.46 6.17 14.72
C ARG A 91 -5.22 6.88 16.04
N TYR A 92 -6.29 7.05 16.79
CA TYR A 92 -6.27 7.64 18.13
C TYR A 92 -6.86 6.67 19.16
N SER A 93 -6.32 6.72 20.38
CA SER A 93 -6.80 5.95 21.53
C SER A 93 -8.11 6.48 22.12
N ASP A 94 -8.43 7.74 21.87
CA ASP A 94 -9.60 8.40 22.41
C ASP A 94 -10.11 9.52 21.48
N SER A 95 -11.19 10.18 21.90
CA SER A 95 -11.87 11.22 21.10
C SER A 95 -11.20 12.59 21.14
N SER A 96 -10.13 12.77 21.93
CA SER A 96 -9.46 14.08 22.03
C SER A 96 -8.74 14.44 20.73
N MET A 97 -8.23 13.43 20.01
CA MET A 97 -7.42 13.58 18.80
C MET A 97 -6.15 14.43 19.02
N GLU A 98 -5.70 14.49 20.27
CA GLU A 98 -4.48 15.18 20.68
C GLU A 98 -3.25 14.32 20.39
N LEU A 99 -2.06 14.94 20.41
CA LEU A 99 -0.80 14.28 20.05
C LEU A 99 -0.46 13.06 20.91
N ASP A 100 -0.84 13.08 22.19
CA ASP A 100 -0.63 12.00 23.15
C ASP A 100 -1.57 10.80 22.91
N SER A 101 -2.71 11.03 22.27
CA SER A 101 -3.68 9.99 21.91
C SER A 101 -3.34 9.27 20.59
N ILE A 102 -2.34 9.73 19.83
CA ILE A 102 -1.99 9.11 18.54
C ILE A 102 -1.37 7.71 18.76
N ILE A 103 -2.04 6.69 18.22
CA ILE A 103 -1.54 5.32 18.17
C ILE A 103 -0.67 5.11 16.92
N SER A 104 -1.14 5.58 15.76
CA SER A 104 -0.39 5.50 14.50
C SER A 104 -0.76 6.64 13.56
N ASN A 105 0.17 7.01 12.69
CA ASN A 105 -0.02 8.05 11.67
C ASN A 105 0.74 7.64 10.40
N ASP A 106 -0.01 7.18 9.42
CA ASP A 106 0.50 6.81 8.12
C ASP A 106 0.16 7.89 7.10
N SER A 107 1.16 8.28 6.30
CA SER A 107 0.99 9.29 5.26
C SER A 107 1.36 8.73 3.88
N THR A 108 0.69 9.26 2.86
CA THR A 108 0.86 8.87 1.47
C THR A 108 1.04 10.13 0.62
N SER A 109 1.90 10.06 -0.39
CA SER A 109 2.22 11.21 -1.25
C SER A 109 1.75 11.04 -2.69
N TYR A 110 1.39 9.83 -3.11
CA TYR A 110 1.05 9.52 -4.49
C TYR A 110 -0.38 9.01 -4.59
N LYS A 111 -1.15 9.59 -5.50
CA LYS A 111 -2.50 9.12 -5.77
C LYS A 111 -2.48 7.64 -6.14
N GLY A 112 -3.36 6.87 -5.50
CA GLY A 112 -3.42 5.41 -5.62
C GLY A 112 -2.52 4.65 -4.64
N SER A 113 -1.73 5.32 -3.80
CA SER A 113 -1.04 4.68 -2.68
C SER A 113 -2.02 3.95 -1.78
N ILE A 114 -1.60 2.77 -1.31
CA ILE A 114 -2.40 1.86 -0.49
C ILE A 114 -1.75 1.74 0.89
N VAL A 115 -2.57 1.80 1.94
CA VAL A 115 -2.16 1.52 3.33
C VAL A 115 -3.16 0.53 3.91
N TYR A 116 -2.67 -0.45 4.67
CA TYR A 116 -3.52 -1.34 5.46
C TYR A 116 -3.47 -0.90 6.92
N VAL A 117 -4.65 -0.75 7.53
CA VAL A 117 -4.79 -0.27 8.90
C VAL A 117 -5.67 -1.22 9.69
N LEU A 118 -5.10 -1.78 10.76
CA LEU A 118 -5.82 -2.58 11.73
C LEU A 118 -6.36 -1.64 12.83
N VAL A 119 -7.66 -1.71 13.09
CA VAL A 119 -8.31 -0.89 14.12
C VAL A 119 -9.07 -1.76 15.12
N ASN A 120 -9.01 -1.37 16.38
CA ASN A 120 -9.67 -2.08 17.48
C ASN A 120 -10.85 -1.28 18.04
N GLU A 121 -11.77 -1.96 18.70
CA GLU A 121 -12.93 -1.33 19.35
C GLU A 121 -12.50 -0.21 20.33
N GLY A 122 -13.20 0.91 20.28
CA GLY A 122 -12.94 2.08 21.13
C GLY A 122 -11.93 3.08 20.55
N GLU A 123 -11.18 2.71 19.52
CA GLU A 123 -10.29 3.62 18.80
C GLU A 123 -11.07 4.62 17.92
N TYR A 124 -10.37 5.66 17.48
CA TYR A 124 -10.86 6.60 16.48
C TYR A 124 -9.93 6.60 15.26
N LEU A 125 -10.51 6.43 14.08
CA LEU A 125 -9.80 6.42 12.81
C LEU A 125 -10.13 7.70 12.04
N LYS A 126 -9.11 8.52 11.80
CA LYS A 126 -9.20 9.69 10.92
C LYS A 126 -8.54 9.38 9.59
N ILE A 127 -9.22 9.70 8.51
CA ILE A 127 -8.71 9.54 7.14
C ILE A 127 -8.89 10.83 6.36
N GLU A 128 -7.85 11.23 5.62
CA GLU A 128 -7.87 12.42 4.76
C GLU A 128 -7.30 12.07 3.39
N GLY A 129 -7.85 12.68 2.33
CA GLY A 129 -7.28 12.56 0.98
C GLY A 129 -7.42 11.16 0.34
N GLY A 130 -8.30 10.32 0.89
CA GLY A 130 -8.55 8.98 0.37
C GLY A 130 -9.85 8.39 0.90
N ARG A 131 -9.99 7.09 0.70
CA ARG A 131 -11.15 6.30 1.12
C ARG A 131 -10.70 4.94 1.64
N ILE A 132 -11.50 4.34 2.51
CA ILE A 132 -11.24 3.03 3.08
C ILE A 132 -12.26 1.99 2.63
N PHE A 133 -11.79 0.75 2.59
CA PHE A 133 -12.56 -0.45 2.29
C PHE A 133 -12.32 -1.43 3.43
N LEU A 134 -13.39 -2.04 3.95
CA LEU A 134 -13.25 -3.12 4.91
C LEU A 134 -12.63 -4.33 4.21
N PHE A 135 -11.50 -4.81 4.72
CA PHE A 135 -10.77 -5.96 4.18
C PHE A 135 -11.03 -7.21 5.00
N TYR A 136 -11.02 -7.10 6.34
CA TYR A 136 -11.30 -8.20 7.26
C TYR A 136 -11.95 -7.66 8.55
N VAL A 137 -12.87 -8.42 9.16
CA VAL A 137 -13.51 -8.09 10.44
C VAL A 137 -12.89 -8.94 11.54
N GLN A 138 -12.59 -8.34 12.69
CA GLN A 138 -12.06 -9.08 13.86
C GLN A 138 -13.16 -9.83 14.63
#